data_AF-A0A5P9ILY1-F1
#
_entry.id   AF-A0A5P9ILY1-F1
#
_cell.length_a   1.000
_cell.length_b   1.000
_cell.length_c   1.000
_cell.angle_alpha   90.00
_cell.angle_beta   90.00
_cell.angle_gamma   90.00
#
_symmetry.space_group_name_H-M   'P 1'
#
loop_
_entity.id
_entity.type
_entity.pdbx_description
1 polymer ?
#
loop_
_entity_poly.entity_id
_entity_poly.type
_entity_poly.pdbx_seq_one_letter_code
_entity_poly.pdbx_strand_id
1 'polypeptide(L)' 'MAPHARFVLAVAAWCLAAVAVVLPLAWLINTRDWGIALMLLVPVVVYGLLRLGRVLEGWARAMPPPRG' A
#
# COMPACT_ATOMS: atom_id res chain seq x y z
N MET A 1 2.66 1.73 -23.09
CA MET A 1 3.09 2.54 -21.92
C MET A 1 4.55 2.26 -21.66
N ALA A 2 5.40 3.29 -21.64
CA ALA A 2 6.81 3.13 -21.27
C ALA A 2 6.90 2.50 -19.86
N PRO A 3 7.84 1.57 -19.62
CA PRO A 3 7.96 0.86 -18.33
C PRO A 3 8.06 1.80 -17.12
N HIS A 4 8.62 3.00 -17.30
CA HIS A 4 8.65 4.06 -16.27
C HIS A 4 7.26 4.56 -15.86
N ALA A 5 6.31 4.71 -16.80
CA ALA A 5 4.97 5.20 -16.48
C ALA A 5 4.19 4.21 -15.59
N ARG A 6 4.37 2.90 -15.81
CA ARG A 6 3.77 1.85 -14.96
C ARG A 6 4.37 1.87 -13.55
N PHE A 7 5.67 2.09 -13.44
CA PHE A 7 6.34 2.20 -12.14
C PHE A 7 5.88 3.43 -11.36
N VAL A 8 5.78 4.59 -12.03
CA VAL A 8 5.27 5.84 -11.42
C VAL A 8 3.82 5.67 -10.95
N LEU A 9 2.96 5.05 -11.76
CA LEU A 9 1.58 4.75 -11.37
C LEU A 9 1.51 3.80 -10.17
N ALA A 10 2.37 2.77 -10.13
CA ALA A 10 2.43 1.84 -9.02
C ALA A 10 2.84 2.54 -7.71
N VAL A 11 3.86 3.40 -7.76
CA VAL A 11 4.30 4.19 -6.60
C VAL A 11 3.24 5.19 -6.16
N ALA A 12 2.63 5.92 -7.11
CA ALA A 12 1.58 6.89 -6.80
C ALA A 12 0.36 6.21 -6.16
N ALA A 13 -0.10 5.08 -6.72
CA ALA A 13 -1.21 4.31 -6.17
C ALA A 13 -0.89 3.77 -4.77
N TRP A 14 0.33 3.29 -4.55
CA TRP A 14 0.75 2.80 -3.24
C TRP A 14 0.79 3.92 -2.19
N CYS A 15 1.38 5.08 -2.51
CA CYS A 15 1.41 6.24 -1.62
C CYS A 15 0.01 6.73 -1.27
N LEU A 16 -0.90 6.78 -2.26
CA LEU A 16 -2.27 7.23 -2.05
C LEU A 16 -3.03 6.25 -1.14
N ALA A 17 -2.85 4.94 -1.33
CA ALA A 17 -3.39 3.92 -0.44
C ALA A 17 -2.81 4.02 0.99
N ALA A 18 -1.50 4.23 1.13
CA ALA A 18 -0.86 4.39 2.44
C ALA A 18 -1.42 5.60 3.18
N VAL A 19 -1.52 6.77 2.54
CA VAL A 19 -2.10 7.97 3.15
C VAL A 19 -3.57 7.75 3.50
N ALA A 20 -4.37 7.22 2.58
CA ALA A 20 -5.80 6.99 2.79
C ALA A 20 -6.09 6.01 3.95
N VAL A 21 -5.15 5.14 4.31
CA VAL A 21 -5.31 4.17 5.41
C VAL A 21 -4.67 4.67 6.71
N VAL A 22 -3.46 5.22 6.65
CA VAL A 22 -2.70 5.61 7.85
C VAL A 22 -3.30 6.85 8.51
N LEU A 23 -3.74 7.86 7.75
CA LEU A 23 -4.34 9.08 8.31
C LEU A 23 -5.59 8.79 9.17
N PRO A 24 -6.62 8.08 8.66
CA PRO A 24 -7.80 7.79 9.46
C PRO A 24 -7.48 6.85 10.62
N LEU A 25 -6.54 5.92 10.46
CA LEU A 25 -6.12 5.04 11.54
C LEU A 25 -5.46 5.83 12.68
N ALA A 26 -4.53 6.73 12.35
CA ALA A 26 -3.86 7.59 13.33
C ALA A 26 -4.86 8.52 14.03
N TRP A 27 -5.78 9.12 13.26
CA TRP A 27 -6.86 9.93 13.82
C TRP A 27 -7.76 9.11 14.77
N LEU A 28 -8.12 7.89 14.38
CA LEU A 28 -8.97 7.01 15.18
C LEU A 28 -8.29 6.57 16.48
N ILE A 29 -6.99 6.23 16.43
CA ILE A 29 -6.17 5.93 17.61
C ILE A 29 -6.13 7.15 18.55
N ASN A 30 -5.95 8.35 17.98
CA ASN A 30 -5.87 9.57 18.77
C ASN A 30 -7.20 9.98 19.43
N THR A 31 -8.34 9.63 18.82
CA THR A 31 -9.67 10.11 19.26
C THR A 31 -10.44 9.06 20.08
N ARG A 32 -9.97 7.82 20.15
CA ARG A 32 -10.66 6.74 20.87
C ARG A 32 -9.76 6.20 21.98
N ASP A 33 -10.31 6.10 23.19
CA ASP A 33 -9.62 5.51 24.35
C ASP A 33 -9.29 4.02 24.18
N TRP A 34 -9.84 3.38 23.13
CA TRP A 34 -9.60 2.00 22.70
C TRP A 34 -8.22 1.80 22.03
N GLY A 35 -7.24 2.66 22.30
CA GLY A 35 -5.93 2.69 21.65
C GLY A 35 -5.20 1.35 21.62
N ILE A 36 -5.36 0.52 22.66
CA ILE A 36 -4.76 -0.84 22.73
C ILE A 36 -5.36 -1.78 21.67
N ALA A 37 -6.69 -1.78 21.50
CA ALA A 37 -7.35 -2.60 20.47
C ALA A 37 -6.99 -2.13 19.05
N LEU A 38 -6.87 -0.81 18.87
CA LEU A 38 -6.44 -0.23 17.59
C LEU A 38 -4.95 -0.48 17.30
N MET A 39 -4.08 -0.48 18.32
CA MET A 39 -2.67 -0.87 18.19
C MET A 39 -2.52 -2.32 17.73
N LEU A 40 -3.41 -3.22 18.15
CA LEU A 40 -3.44 -4.60 17.66
C LEU A 40 -3.79 -4.69 16.16
N LEU A 41 -4.53 -3.71 15.64
CA LEU A 41 -4.90 -3.62 14.22
C LEU A 41 -3.75 -3.11 13.35
N VAL A 42 -2.85 -2.27 13.90
CA VAL A 42 -1.70 -1.69 13.20
C VAL A 42 -0.86 -2.73 12.44
N PRO A 43 -0.41 -3.86 13.02
CA PRO A 43 0.40 -4.84 12.28
C PRO A 43 -0.36 -5.45 11.10
N VAL A 44 -1.67 -5.65 11.20
CA VAL A 44 -2.51 -6.15 10.09
C VAL A 44 -2.56 -5.11 8.97
N VAL A 45 -2.72 -3.83 9.33
CA VAL A 45 -2.73 -2.72 8.37
C VAL A 45 -1.38 -2.58 7.66
N VAL A 46 -0.28 -2.60 8.41
CA VAL A 46 1.08 -2.53 7.88
C VAL A 46 1.36 -3.71 6.95
N TYR A 47 0.98 -4.93 7.35
CA TYR A 47 1.10 -6.11 6.49
C TYR A 47 0.31 -5.96 5.18
N GLY A 48 -0.91 -5.42 5.26
CA GLY A 48 -1.74 -5.11 4.09
C GLY A 48 -1.03 -4.17 3.12
N LEU A 49 -0.45 -3.07 3.62
CA LEU A 49 0.29 -2.09 2.80
C LEU A 49 1.55 -2.70 2.17
N LEU A 50 2.31 -3.50 2.93
CA LEU A 50 3.48 -4.21 2.42
C LEU A 50 3.10 -5.19 1.30
N ARG A 51 2.00 -5.94 1.49
CA ARG A 51 1.48 -6.87 0.47
C ARG A 51 1.04 -6.12 -0.78
N LEU A 52 0.35 -4.99 -0.63
CA LEU A 52 -0.07 -4.12 -1.74
C LEU A 52 1.12 -3.63 -2.55
N GLY A 53 2.19 -3.20 -1.88
CA GLY A 53 3.45 -2.80 -2.51
C GLY A 53 4.07 -3.91 -3.33
N ARG A 54 4.14 -5.14 -2.78
CA ARG A 54 4.66 -6.30 -3.51
C ARG A 54 3.83 -6.69 -4.73
N VAL A 55 2.50 -6.56 -4.65
CA VAL A 55 1.61 -6.82 -5.80
C VAL A 55 1.80 -5.78 -6.89
N LEU A 56 1.87 -4.49 -6.52
CA LEU A 56 2.12 -3.38 -7.44
C LEU A 56 3.50 -3.47 -8.10
N GLU A 57 4.51 -3.88 -7.34
CA GLU A 57 5.85 -4.14 -7.83
C GLU A 57 5.89 -5.32 -8.81
N GLY A 58 5.24 -6.44 -8.49
CA GLY A 58 5.10 -7.57 -9.40
C GLY A 58 4.38 -7.18 -10.70
N TRP A 59 3.33 -6.35 -10.60
CA TRP A 59 2.63 -5.82 -11.75
C TRP A 59 3.49 -4.85 -12.59
N ALA A 60 4.27 -3.98 -11.94
CA ALA A 60 5.15 -3.04 -12.61
C ALA A 60 6.32 -3.74 -13.32
N ARG A 61 6.82 -4.84 -12.74
CA ARG A 61 7.91 -5.66 -13.30
C ARG A 61 7.45 -6.74 -14.28
N ALA A 62 6.15 -6.97 -14.45
CA ALA A 62 5.61 -7.91 -15.43
C ALA A 62 5.94 -7.43 -16.86
N MET A 63 7.12 -7.84 -17.34
CA MET A 63 7.57 -7.73 -18.71
C MET A 63 6.75 -8.69 -19.58
N PRO A 64 6.38 -8.34 -20.82
CA PRO A 64 5.73 -9.30 -21.71
C PRO A 64 6.67 -10.50 -21.90
N PRO A 65 6.17 -11.75 -21.92
CA PRO A 65 7.02 -12.90 -22.25
C PRO A 65 7.68 -12.67 -23.63
N PRO A 66 8.92 -13.14 -23.85
CA PRO A 66 9.55 -13.04 -25.17
C PRO A 66 8.67 -13.80 -26.16
N ARG A 67 8.19 -13.09 -27.18
CA ARG A 67 7.50 -13.69 -28.33
C ARG A 67 8.55 -14.45 -29.11
N GLY A 68 8.59 -15.77 -28.91
CA GLY A 68 9.20 -16.69 -29.87
C GLY A 68 8.41 -16.70 -31.17
#